data_AF-A0A842R214-F1
#
_entry.id   AF-A0A842R214-F1
#
_cell.length_a   1.000
_cell.length_b   1.000
_cell.length_c   1.000
_cell.angle_alpha   90.00
_cell.angle_beta   90.00
_cell.angle_gamma   90.00
#
_symmetry.space_group_name_H-M   'P 1'
#
loop_
_entity.id
_entity.type
_entity.pdbx_description
1 polymer ?
#
loop_
_entity_poly.entity_id
_entity_poly.type
_entity_poly.pdbx_seq_one_letter_code
_entity_poly.pdbx_strand_id
1 'polypeptide(L)'
;MNHLESRIFGCLLGGAIGNAMGSIVENWSFEKIESTYGKIIEPLMLDRIRTEDDHQIANLFMEAYLKYRRNISPEDLALVWLESFSDAGDFFWCLRNALELLRRGVSPRQSGMYNINTGSAIMAISPVGIFNMLDPSRAHADALDLAYMYQPKPDASCAAAMAAGFSMAFKKGVTVDEICSTIHEHALNEELQYWDERTVANIHEAVGIGLTIADKYGDDWWAARNEIYDALGQWHPIEPIEVLS
;
A
#
# COMPACT_ATOMS: atom_id res chain seq x y z
N MET A 1 -1.39 26.68 -8.69
CA MET A 1 -1.08 25.26 -8.82
C MET A 1 -1.42 24.84 -10.24
N ASN A 2 -0.44 24.33 -11.00
CA ASN A 2 -0.67 23.83 -12.36
C ASN A 2 -1.34 22.43 -12.32
N HIS A 3 -1.77 21.90 -13.47
CA HIS A 3 -2.50 20.64 -13.52
C HIS A 3 -1.70 19.46 -12.93
N LEU A 4 -0.40 19.36 -13.20
CA LEU A 4 0.46 18.31 -12.66
C LEU A 4 0.59 18.44 -11.13
N GLU A 5 0.87 19.64 -10.64
CA GLU A 5 0.95 19.91 -9.20
C GLU A 5 -0.36 19.57 -8.50
N SER A 6 -1.52 19.88 -9.09
CA SER A 6 -2.83 19.51 -8.55
C SER A 6 -3.05 18.01 -8.49
N ARG A 7 -2.54 17.24 -9.45
CA ARG A 7 -2.62 15.77 -9.44
C ARG A 7 -1.72 15.16 -8.36
N ILE A 8 -0.49 15.65 -8.24
CA ILE A 8 0.45 15.22 -7.18
C ILE A 8 -0.16 15.53 -5.82
N PHE A 9 -0.61 16.77 -5.62
CA PHE A 9 -1.25 17.19 -4.38
C PHE A 9 -2.51 16.37 -4.08
N GLY A 10 -3.37 16.14 -5.06
CA GLY A 10 -4.58 15.33 -4.90
C GLY A 10 -4.30 13.87 -4.54
N CYS A 11 -3.25 13.27 -5.10
CA CYS A 11 -2.83 11.90 -4.76
C CYS A 11 -2.38 11.80 -3.30
N LEU A 12 -1.47 12.69 -2.88
CA LEU A 12 -0.95 12.72 -1.51
C LEU A 12 -2.03 13.07 -0.48
N LEU A 13 -2.87 14.07 -0.80
CA LEU A 13 -3.97 14.49 0.05
C LEU A 13 -5.06 13.41 0.13
N GLY A 14 -5.35 12.71 -0.97
CA GLY A 14 -6.31 11.61 -0.99
C GLY A 14 -5.88 10.47 -0.06
N GLY A 15 -4.60 10.08 -0.09
CA GLY A 15 -4.04 9.10 0.86
C GLY A 15 -4.16 9.57 2.31
N ALA A 16 -3.81 10.83 2.58
CA ALA A 16 -3.95 11.45 3.90
C ALA A 16 -5.40 11.45 4.43
N ILE A 17 -6.37 11.81 3.58
CA ILE A 17 -7.80 11.80 3.91
C ILE A 17 -8.27 10.38 4.17
N GLY A 18 -7.91 9.43 3.30
CA GLY A 18 -8.28 8.03 3.43
C GLY A 18 -7.80 7.43 4.75
N ASN A 19 -6.53 7.69 5.09
CA ASN A 19 -5.97 7.29 6.38
C ASN A 19 -6.79 7.88 7.54
N ALA A 20 -7.01 9.20 7.58
CA ALA A 20 -7.75 9.86 8.65
C ALA A 20 -9.23 9.44 8.78
N MET A 21 -9.84 8.94 7.70
CA MET A 21 -11.18 8.36 7.70
C MET A 21 -11.19 6.92 8.24
N GLY A 22 -10.18 6.12 7.88
CA GLY A 22 -10.09 4.70 8.24
C GLY A 22 -9.57 4.45 9.66
N SER A 23 -8.67 5.30 10.18
CA SER A 23 -7.95 5.02 11.42
C SER A 23 -8.85 4.66 12.60
N ILE A 24 -9.96 5.38 12.80
CA ILE A 24 -10.83 5.18 13.99
C ILE A 24 -11.60 3.86 13.99
N VAL A 25 -11.72 3.24 12.81
CA VAL A 25 -12.42 1.97 12.58
C VAL A 25 -11.49 0.89 12.08
N GLU A 26 -10.18 1.12 12.19
CA GLU A 26 -9.16 0.13 11.92
C GLU A 26 -9.48 -1.15 12.72
N ASN A 27 -9.36 -2.30 12.06
CA ASN A 27 -9.67 -3.61 12.62
C ASN A 27 -11.17 -3.86 12.92
N TRP A 28 -12.10 -3.07 12.35
CA TRP A 28 -13.54 -3.30 12.48
C TRP A 28 -14.10 -3.98 11.22
N SER A 29 -15.08 -4.87 11.40
CA SER A 29 -15.88 -5.36 10.27
C SER A 29 -16.79 -4.25 9.74
N PHE A 30 -17.18 -4.34 8.47
CA PHE A 30 -18.05 -3.33 7.88
C PHE A 30 -19.42 -3.25 8.59
N GLU A 31 -19.94 -4.35 9.15
CA GLU A 31 -21.20 -4.37 9.91
C GLU A 31 -21.07 -3.61 11.23
N LYS A 32 -19.92 -3.71 11.89
CA LYS A 32 -19.64 -2.93 13.09
C LYS A 32 -19.54 -1.44 12.77
N ILE A 33 -18.90 -1.10 11.65
CA ILE A 33 -18.84 0.30 11.16
C ILE A 33 -20.26 0.80 10.85
N GLU A 34 -21.05 0.02 10.09
CA GLU A 34 -22.41 0.38 9.69
C GLU A 34 -23.34 0.55 10.90
N SER A 35 -23.29 -0.35 11.88
CA SER A 35 -24.12 -0.26 13.08
C SER A 35 -23.71 0.90 14.02
N THR A 36 -22.45 1.34 13.99
CA THR A 36 -21.94 2.40 14.87
C THR A 36 -22.03 3.79 14.23
N TYR A 37 -21.61 3.91 12.98
CA TYR A 37 -21.46 5.19 12.27
C TYR A 37 -22.37 5.29 11.03
N GLY A 38 -23.00 4.20 10.60
CA GLY A 38 -23.63 4.16 9.28
C GLY A 38 -22.57 4.31 8.19
N LYS A 39 -22.58 5.46 7.49
CA LYS A 39 -21.60 5.80 6.45
C LYS A 39 -20.60 6.82 6.99
N ILE A 40 -19.32 6.50 6.95
CA ILE A 40 -18.26 7.48 7.18
C ILE A 40 -18.02 8.22 5.87
N ILE A 41 -18.38 9.51 5.83
CA ILE A 41 -18.24 10.37 4.64
C ILE A 41 -17.27 11.54 4.85
N GLU A 42 -16.72 11.67 6.05
CA GLU A 42 -15.78 12.71 6.44
C GLU A 42 -14.70 12.15 7.38
N PRO A 43 -13.50 12.76 7.44
CA PRO A 43 -12.47 12.38 8.40
C PRO A 43 -12.93 12.60 9.85
N LEU A 44 -12.79 11.58 10.68
CA LEU A 44 -13.26 11.63 12.08
C LEU A 44 -12.14 11.99 13.07
N MET A 45 -10.87 11.79 12.69
CA MET A 45 -9.71 12.18 13.51
C MET A 45 -8.55 12.71 12.65
N LEU A 46 -8.66 13.96 12.21
CA LEU A 46 -7.63 14.60 11.38
C LEU A 46 -6.24 14.63 12.01
N ASP A 47 -6.14 14.86 13.33
CA ASP A 47 -4.84 14.97 14.01
C ASP A 47 -4.10 13.62 14.07
N ARG A 48 -4.82 12.50 13.95
CA ARG A 48 -4.24 11.16 14.03
C ARG A 48 -3.24 10.90 12.90
N ILE A 49 -3.39 11.56 11.75
CA ILE A 49 -2.47 11.45 10.60
C ILE A 49 -0.99 11.70 10.96
N ARG A 50 -0.72 12.47 12.02
CA ARG A 50 0.64 12.78 12.48
C ARG A 50 1.36 11.57 13.09
N THR A 51 0.61 10.55 13.48
CA THR A 51 1.08 9.36 14.19
C THR A 51 0.70 8.06 13.48
N GLU A 52 0.07 8.12 12.31
CA GLU A 52 -0.28 6.92 11.51
C GLU A 52 0.89 6.47 10.66
N ASP A 53 1.16 5.16 10.64
CA ASP A 53 2.27 4.61 9.88
C ASP A 53 2.12 4.79 8.37
N ASP A 54 0.91 4.65 7.79
CA ASP A 54 0.70 4.80 6.34
C ASP A 54 1.26 6.15 5.84
N HIS A 55 0.86 7.23 6.53
CA HIS A 55 1.28 8.58 6.17
C HIS A 55 2.76 8.82 6.47
N GLN A 56 3.26 8.30 7.59
CA GLN A 56 4.64 8.53 8.02
C GLN A 56 5.64 7.78 7.13
N ILE A 57 5.34 6.55 6.70
CA ILE A 57 6.17 5.83 5.73
C ILE A 57 6.13 6.51 4.37
N ALA A 58 4.97 7.01 3.92
CA ALA A 58 4.89 7.80 2.68
C ALA A 58 5.74 9.08 2.77
N ASN A 59 5.77 9.74 3.94
CA ASN A 59 6.65 10.90 4.19
C ASN A 59 8.14 10.54 4.07
N LEU A 60 8.57 9.39 4.60
CA LEU A 60 9.96 8.94 4.45
C LEU A 60 10.36 8.70 2.98
N PHE A 61 9.45 8.15 2.16
CA PHE A 61 9.66 8.06 0.72
C PHE A 61 9.81 9.44 0.08
N MET A 62 8.92 10.39 0.41
CA MET A 62 8.99 11.75 -0.12
C MET A 62 10.28 12.47 0.30
N GLU A 63 10.69 12.32 1.56
CA GLU A 63 11.96 12.84 2.08
C GLU A 63 13.16 12.28 1.29
N ALA A 64 13.17 10.98 1.03
CA ALA A 64 14.21 10.34 0.23
C ALA A 64 14.27 10.92 -1.19
N TYR A 65 13.14 11.01 -1.90
CA TYR A 65 13.12 11.59 -3.25
C TYR A 65 13.52 13.07 -3.27
N LEU A 66 13.11 13.86 -2.27
CA LEU A 66 13.48 15.27 -2.15
C LEU A 66 14.96 15.47 -1.83
N LYS A 67 15.54 14.59 -0.99
CA LYS A 67 16.95 14.60 -0.60
C LYS A 67 17.87 14.23 -1.76
N TYR A 68 17.60 13.11 -2.44
CA TYR A 68 18.50 12.57 -3.45
C TYR A 68 18.23 13.10 -4.87
N ARG A 69 16.98 13.45 -5.20
CA ARG A 69 16.57 13.98 -6.53
C ARG A 69 16.97 13.08 -7.70
N ARG A 70 16.90 11.78 -7.49
CA ARG A 70 17.12 10.70 -8.46
C ARG A 70 16.32 9.48 -8.02
N ASN A 71 16.31 8.41 -8.82
CA ASN A 71 15.86 7.10 -8.35
C ASN A 71 16.68 6.73 -7.10
N ILE A 72 15.98 6.36 -6.03
CA ILE A 72 16.55 5.99 -4.74
C ILE A 72 16.75 4.47 -4.70
N SER A 73 17.78 4.01 -4.00
CA SER A 73 17.96 2.60 -3.67
C SER A 73 17.41 2.27 -2.27
N PRO A 74 17.28 0.99 -1.91
CA PRO A 74 17.01 0.58 -0.53
C PRO A 74 18.00 1.18 0.47
N GLU A 75 19.28 1.34 0.10
CA GLU A 75 20.28 2.00 0.94
C GLU A 75 19.99 3.48 1.16
N ASP A 76 19.56 4.20 0.12
CA ASP A 76 19.17 5.60 0.23
C ASP A 76 17.97 5.78 1.18
N LEU A 77 16.96 4.91 1.02
CA LEU A 77 15.75 4.92 1.85
C LEU A 77 16.07 4.55 3.31
N ALA A 78 16.92 3.54 3.52
CA ALA A 78 17.36 3.14 4.86
C ALA A 78 18.11 4.26 5.59
N LEU A 79 18.94 5.04 4.89
CA LEU A 79 19.60 6.20 5.49
C LEU A 79 18.58 7.25 5.96
N VAL A 80 17.52 7.48 5.18
CA VAL A 80 16.44 8.40 5.57
C VAL A 80 15.66 7.84 6.77
N TRP A 81 15.41 6.53 6.82
CA TRP A 81 14.80 5.90 8.00
C TRP A 81 15.70 6.07 9.24
N LEU A 82 17.01 5.80 9.14
CA LEU A 82 17.93 5.96 10.26
C LEU A 82 18.04 7.41 10.77
N GLU A 83 17.86 8.39 9.89
CA GLU A 83 17.90 9.83 10.23
C GLU A 83 16.57 10.36 10.78
N SER A 84 15.45 10.07 10.11
CA SER A 84 14.14 10.70 10.34
C SER A 84 13.17 9.81 11.13
N PHE A 85 13.38 8.49 11.14
CA PHE A 85 12.50 7.53 11.79
C PHE A 85 13.01 7.20 13.21
N SER A 86 12.88 8.18 14.13
CA SER A 86 13.53 8.14 15.44
C SER A 86 12.97 7.08 16.40
N ASP A 87 11.68 6.77 16.33
CA ASP A 87 11.04 5.72 17.11
C ASP A 87 9.90 5.08 16.31
N ALA A 88 9.86 3.74 16.31
CA ALA A 88 8.81 2.93 15.68
C ALA A 88 8.00 2.15 16.73
N GLY A 89 8.07 2.55 18.00
CA GLY A 89 7.44 1.87 19.13
C GLY A 89 5.92 1.74 19.01
N ASP A 90 5.28 2.73 18.37
CA ASP A 90 3.82 2.78 18.15
C ASP A 90 3.40 2.25 16.78
N PHE A 91 4.35 1.85 15.93
CA PHE A 91 4.05 1.31 14.60
C PHE A 91 3.99 -0.21 14.59
N PHE A 92 3.35 -0.76 13.56
CA PHE A 92 3.20 -2.20 13.46
C PHE A 92 4.55 -2.92 13.42
N TRP A 93 4.60 -4.13 13.99
CA TRP A 93 5.84 -4.83 14.35
C TRP A 93 6.83 -4.98 13.19
N CYS A 94 6.33 -5.09 11.96
CA CYS A 94 7.14 -5.20 10.76
C CYS A 94 8.06 -3.99 10.55
N LEU A 95 7.55 -2.76 10.70
CA LEU A 95 8.30 -1.52 10.52
C LEU A 95 9.37 -1.38 11.60
N ARG A 96 8.98 -1.67 12.85
CA ARG A 96 9.92 -1.67 13.98
C ARG A 96 11.03 -2.70 13.80
N ASN A 97 10.70 -3.92 13.38
CA ASN A 97 11.68 -4.97 13.12
C ASN A 97 12.69 -4.53 12.05
N ALA A 98 12.21 -4.02 10.90
CA ALA A 98 13.08 -3.55 9.83
C ALA A 98 14.02 -2.43 10.31
N LEU A 99 13.49 -1.42 11.02
CA LEU A 99 14.29 -0.32 11.55
C LEU A 99 15.37 -0.80 12.54
N GLU A 100 15.04 -1.73 13.44
CA GLU A 100 16.01 -2.27 14.40
C GLU A 100 17.10 -3.12 13.73
N LEU A 101 16.77 -3.85 12.66
CA LEU A 101 17.78 -4.56 11.86
C LEU A 101 18.72 -3.59 11.14
N LEU A 102 18.19 -2.50 10.56
CA LEU A 102 19.00 -1.43 9.97
C LEU A 102 19.96 -0.80 10.99
N ARG A 103 19.47 -0.52 12.22
CA ARG A 103 20.29 0.02 13.32
C ARG A 103 21.42 -0.93 13.74
N ARG A 104 21.23 -2.24 13.58
CA ARG A 104 22.26 -3.27 13.83
C ARG A 104 23.25 -3.44 12.67
N GLY A 105 23.08 -2.69 11.58
CA GLY A 105 23.93 -2.77 10.39
C GLY A 105 23.57 -3.92 9.44
N VAL A 106 22.39 -4.53 9.58
CA VAL A 106 21.88 -5.48 8.58
C VAL A 106 21.61 -4.72 7.28
N SER A 107 21.94 -5.35 6.15
CA SER A 107 21.72 -4.73 4.85
C SER A 107 20.23 -4.39 4.65
N PRO A 108 19.90 -3.21 4.09
CA PRO A 108 18.54 -2.86 3.68
C PRO A 108 17.93 -3.89 2.74
N ARG A 109 18.73 -4.63 1.97
CA ARG A 109 18.27 -5.69 1.07
C ARG A 109 17.90 -6.99 1.79
N GLN A 110 18.13 -7.05 3.10
CA GLN A 110 17.86 -8.20 3.96
C GLN A 110 16.91 -7.87 5.11
N SER A 111 16.72 -6.60 5.46
CA SER A 111 15.96 -6.18 6.65
C SER A 111 14.47 -6.53 6.58
N GLY A 112 13.90 -6.64 5.37
CA GLY A 112 12.51 -7.06 5.16
C GLY A 112 12.37 -8.56 4.95
N MET A 113 13.48 -9.29 4.86
CA MET A 113 13.46 -10.73 4.63
C MET A 113 12.89 -11.45 5.85
N TYR A 114 11.86 -12.27 5.64
CA TYR A 114 11.12 -12.98 6.70
C TYR A 114 10.34 -12.08 7.67
N ASN A 115 10.04 -10.84 7.28
CA ASN A 115 9.10 -10.04 8.05
C ASN A 115 7.69 -10.63 7.95
N ILE A 116 6.81 -10.27 8.88
CA ILE A 116 5.39 -10.58 8.73
C ILE A 116 4.78 -9.69 7.64
N ASN A 117 4.00 -10.29 6.73
CA ASN A 117 3.24 -9.55 5.72
C ASN A 117 2.08 -8.79 6.38
N THR A 118 1.99 -7.48 6.16
CA THR A 118 1.01 -6.62 6.88
C THR A 118 0.35 -5.56 6.02
N GLY A 119 0.70 -5.45 4.73
CA GLY A 119 0.21 -4.37 3.87
C GLY A 119 0.95 -3.04 4.07
N SER A 120 2.03 -3.02 4.84
CA SER A 120 2.74 -1.77 5.16
C SER A 120 3.53 -1.21 3.97
N ALA A 121 3.80 -2.03 2.94
CA ALA A 121 4.41 -1.54 1.72
C ALA A 121 3.38 -0.85 0.82
N ILE A 122 2.27 -1.52 0.54
CA ILE A 122 1.25 -1.03 -0.38
C ILE A 122 0.62 0.29 0.09
N MET A 123 0.41 0.47 1.39
CA MET A 123 -0.23 1.67 1.97
C MET A 123 0.54 2.98 1.69
N ALA A 124 1.86 2.90 1.51
CA ALA A 124 2.75 4.06 1.45
C ALA A 124 3.43 4.28 0.09
N ILE A 125 3.13 3.46 -0.93
CA ILE A 125 3.95 3.37 -2.15
C ILE A 125 3.68 4.46 -3.20
N SER A 126 2.63 5.28 -3.01
CA SER A 126 2.25 6.33 -3.97
C SER A 126 3.38 7.27 -4.42
N PRO A 127 4.36 7.66 -3.56
CA PRO A 127 5.47 8.52 -4.00
C PRO A 127 6.36 7.86 -5.07
N VAL A 128 6.49 6.53 -5.08
CA VAL A 128 7.27 5.82 -6.10
C VAL A 128 6.61 5.92 -7.47
N GLY A 129 5.29 5.78 -7.52
CA GLY A 129 4.50 5.97 -8.74
C GLY A 129 4.52 7.42 -9.24
N ILE A 130 4.46 8.39 -8.32
CA ILE A 130 4.58 9.82 -8.65
C ILE A 130 5.96 10.12 -9.25
N PHE A 131 7.04 9.61 -8.64
CA PHE A 131 8.39 9.87 -9.12
C PHE A 131 8.63 9.26 -10.52
N ASN A 132 8.12 8.06 -10.74
CA ASN A 132 8.21 7.33 -12.01
C ASN A 132 6.97 7.55 -12.91
N MET A 133 6.36 8.74 -12.88
CA MET A 133 5.15 9.04 -13.66
C MET A 133 5.33 8.72 -15.15
N LEU A 134 4.29 8.20 -15.79
CA LEU A 134 4.27 7.80 -17.21
C LEU A 134 5.18 6.62 -17.57
N ASP A 135 5.80 5.96 -16.59
CA ASP A 135 6.57 4.72 -16.76
C ASP A 135 6.15 3.67 -15.71
N PRO A 136 5.02 2.96 -15.94
CA PRO A 136 4.48 1.98 -15.00
C PRO A 136 5.45 0.83 -14.71
N SER A 137 6.17 0.35 -15.74
CA SER A 137 7.11 -0.76 -15.59
C SER A 137 8.31 -0.36 -14.74
N ARG A 138 8.81 0.89 -14.89
CA ARG A 138 9.85 1.40 -13.99
C ARG A 138 9.34 1.61 -12.58
N ALA A 139 8.13 2.17 -12.42
CA ALA A 139 7.50 2.35 -11.11
C ALA A 139 7.36 1.02 -10.37
N HIS A 140 6.92 -0.04 -11.06
CA HIS A 140 6.86 -1.39 -10.52
C HIS A 140 8.23 -1.90 -10.07
N ALA A 141 9.26 -1.82 -10.93
CA ALA A 141 10.58 -2.33 -10.62
C ALA A 141 11.23 -1.60 -9.43
N ASP A 142 11.15 -0.27 -9.39
CA ASP A 142 11.67 0.53 -8.27
C ASP A 142 10.91 0.25 -6.98
N ALA A 143 9.58 0.16 -7.04
CA ALA A 143 8.75 -0.12 -5.87
C ALA A 143 9.02 -1.50 -5.29
N LEU A 144 9.26 -2.51 -6.13
CA LEU A 144 9.61 -3.86 -5.68
C LEU A 144 10.93 -3.85 -4.89
N ASP A 145 11.99 -3.25 -5.43
CA ASP A 145 13.30 -3.18 -4.75
C ASP A 145 13.19 -2.43 -3.42
N LEU A 146 12.44 -1.32 -3.38
CA LEU A 146 12.27 -0.50 -2.18
C LEU A 146 11.38 -1.17 -1.12
N ALA A 147 10.28 -1.82 -1.52
CA ALA A 147 9.36 -2.49 -0.60
C ALA A 147 10.01 -3.68 0.10
N TYR A 148 10.87 -4.43 -0.60
CA TYR A 148 11.63 -5.55 -0.03
C TYR A 148 12.55 -5.15 1.13
N MET A 149 12.81 -3.85 1.33
CA MET A 149 13.54 -3.36 2.49
C MET A 149 12.82 -3.67 3.82
N TYR A 150 11.50 -3.78 3.83
CA TYR A 150 10.74 -3.97 5.07
C TYR A 150 9.53 -4.90 4.95
N GLN A 151 9.14 -5.32 3.74
CA GLN A 151 8.05 -6.28 3.53
C GLN A 151 8.47 -7.36 2.53
N PRO A 152 8.22 -8.65 2.81
CA PRO A 152 8.48 -9.71 1.84
C PRO A 152 7.36 -9.79 0.79
N LYS A 153 7.44 -10.82 -0.05
CA LYS A 153 6.32 -11.25 -0.90
C LYS A 153 5.20 -11.80 0.01
N PRO A 154 3.91 -11.64 -0.36
CA PRO A 154 3.41 -10.92 -1.53
C PRO A 154 3.26 -9.41 -1.35
N ASP A 155 3.38 -8.85 -0.14
CA ASP A 155 3.11 -7.42 0.10
C ASP A 155 3.99 -6.50 -0.78
N ALA A 156 5.30 -6.78 -0.89
CA ALA A 156 6.18 -6.03 -1.79
C ALA A 156 5.74 -6.07 -3.26
N SER A 157 5.18 -7.20 -3.73
CA SER A 157 4.66 -7.33 -5.09
C SER A 157 3.33 -6.58 -5.26
N CYS A 158 2.47 -6.57 -4.26
CA CYS A 158 1.25 -5.76 -4.26
C CYS A 158 1.58 -4.26 -4.31
N ALA A 159 2.56 -3.81 -3.52
CA ALA A 159 3.04 -2.44 -3.55
C ALA A 159 3.61 -2.06 -4.94
N ALA A 160 4.36 -2.96 -5.56
CA ALA A 160 4.90 -2.76 -6.90
C ALA A 160 3.81 -2.60 -7.97
N ALA A 161 2.77 -3.45 -7.95
CA ALA A 161 1.63 -3.34 -8.86
C ALA A 161 0.87 -2.02 -8.68
N MET A 162 0.66 -1.59 -7.43
CA MET A 162 0.03 -0.29 -7.13
C MET A 162 0.87 0.89 -7.60
N ALA A 163 2.20 0.85 -7.44
CA ALA A 163 3.09 1.89 -7.95
C ALA A 163 2.97 2.06 -9.48
N ALA A 164 2.80 0.96 -10.22
CA ALA A 164 2.52 1.01 -11.66
C ALA A 164 1.20 1.75 -11.96
N GLY A 165 0.14 1.46 -11.20
CA GLY A 165 -1.14 2.16 -11.29
C GLY A 165 -1.03 3.65 -10.99
N PHE A 166 -0.35 4.03 -9.90
CA PHE A 166 -0.09 5.43 -9.57
C PHE A 166 0.69 6.16 -10.66
N SER A 167 1.69 5.51 -11.27
CA SER A 167 2.43 6.06 -12.41
C SER A 167 1.53 6.27 -13.63
N MET A 168 0.69 5.28 -13.97
CA MET A 168 -0.25 5.35 -15.08
C MET A 168 -1.28 6.46 -14.89
N ALA A 169 -1.69 6.72 -13.64
CA ALA A 169 -2.65 7.77 -13.35
C ALA A 169 -2.21 9.13 -13.92
N PHE A 170 -0.91 9.44 -14.03
CA PHE A 170 -0.45 10.73 -14.57
C PHE A 170 -0.60 10.87 -16.10
N LYS A 171 -0.93 9.81 -16.83
CA LYS A 171 -1.18 9.87 -18.28
C LYS A 171 -2.37 10.78 -18.58
N LYS A 172 -2.22 11.65 -19.57
CA LYS A 172 -3.27 12.58 -19.98
C LYS A 172 -4.43 11.81 -20.60
N GLY A 173 -5.65 12.05 -20.10
CA GLY A 173 -6.86 11.40 -20.59
C GLY A 173 -7.02 9.94 -20.17
N VAL A 174 -6.22 9.48 -19.20
CA VAL A 174 -6.30 8.12 -18.67
C VAL A 174 -7.65 7.86 -18.02
N THR A 175 -8.20 6.67 -18.23
CA THR A 175 -9.43 6.21 -17.56
C THR A 175 -9.11 5.41 -16.29
N VAL A 176 -10.12 5.20 -15.44
CA VAL A 176 -9.99 4.29 -14.29
C VAL A 176 -9.68 2.86 -14.77
N ASP A 177 -10.33 2.40 -15.85
CA ASP A 177 -10.08 1.08 -16.43
C ASP A 177 -8.63 0.89 -16.89
N GLU A 178 -8.02 1.91 -17.51
CA GLU A 178 -6.61 1.85 -17.91
C GLU A 178 -5.68 1.73 -16.69
N ILE A 179 -6.00 2.42 -15.59
CA ILE A 179 -5.24 2.34 -14.33
C ILE A 179 -5.40 0.94 -13.72
N CYS A 180 -6.63 0.44 -13.61
CA CYS A 180 -6.94 -0.89 -13.10
C CYS A 180 -6.31 -2.01 -13.95
N SER A 181 -6.36 -1.91 -15.28
CA SER A 181 -5.69 -2.84 -16.19
C SER A 181 -4.18 -2.83 -15.96
N THR A 182 -3.59 -1.65 -15.79
CA THR A 182 -2.15 -1.54 -15.49
C THR A 182 -1.79 -2.24 -14.19
N ILE A 183 -2.58 -2.07 -13.13
CA ILE A 183 -2.36 -2.76 -11.84
C ILE A 183 -2.48 -4.27 -12.04
N HIS A 184 -3.52 -4.73 -12.74
CA HIS A 184 -3.74 -6.16 -13.00
C HIS A 184 -2.60 -6.79 -13.81
N GLU A 185 -2.14 -6.13 -14.89
CA GLU A 185 -1.01 -6.58 -15.73
C GLU A 185 0.32 -6.68 -14.96
N HIS A 186 0.50 -5.86 -13.93
CA HIS A 186 1.70 -5.85 -13.08
C HIS A 186 1.51 -6.63 -11.77
N ALA A 187 0.34 -7.22 -11.54
CA ALA A 187 0.07 -8.02 -10.36
C ALA A 187 0.83 -9.34 -10.42
N LEU A 188 1.27 -9.82 -9.26
CA LEU A 188 1.99 -11.08 -9.15
C LEU A 188 1.10 -12.26 -9.59
N ASN A 189 1.51 -12.92 -10.67
CA ASN A 189 0.86 -14.12 -11.22
C ASN A 189 1.68 -15.38 -10.93
N GLU A 190 1.89 -15.64 -9.64
CA GLU A 190 2.57 -16.84 -9.14
C GLU A 190 1.74 -17.42 -8.00
N GLU A 191 1.54 -18.74 -8.02
CA GLU A 191 0.75 -19.45 -7.02
C GLU A 191 1.27 -19.17 -5.59
N LEU A 192 0.37 -18.65 -4.76
CA LEU A 192 0.60 -18.39 -3.35
C LEU A 192 0.22 -19.62 -2.54
N GLN A 193 1.01 -19.90 -1.51
CA GLN A 193 0.78 -21.01 -0.59
C GLN A 193 0.05 -20.46 0.62
N TYR A 194 -1.18 -20.92 0.84
CA TYR A 194 -1.99 -20.58 2.00
C TYR A 194 -2.00 -21.76 2.99
N TRP A 195 -2.17 -21.43 4.27
CA TRP A 195 -2.30 -22.40 5.36
C TRP A 195 -3.75 -22.55 5.84
N ASP A 196 -4.69 -21.87 5.20
CA ASP A 196 -6.11 -21.86 5.49
C ASP A 196 -6.93 -22.22 4.24
N GLU A 197 -8.26 -22.04 4.33
CA GLU A 197 -9.21 -22.45 3.28
C GLU A 197 -9.31 -21.46 2.11
N ARG A 198 -8.43 -20.45 2.02
CA ARG A 198 -8.45 -19.49 0.92
C ARG A 198 -8.14 -20.18 -0.41
N THR A 199 -8.91 -19.79 -1.44
CA THR A 199 -8.88 -20.42 -2.76
C THR A 199 -8.31 -19.53 -3.87
N VAL A 200 -8.11 -18.24 -3.60
CA VAL A 200 -7.53 -17.29 -4.57
C VAL A 200 -6.07 -17.64 -4.78
N ALA A 201 -5.67 -18.08 -5.97
CA ALA A 201 -4.36 -18.69 -6.17
C ALA A 201 -3.21 -17.67 -6.19
N ASN A 202 -3.46 -16.41 -6.57
CA ASN A 202 -2.43 -15.38 -6.64
C ASN A 202 -3.01 -13.95 -6.64
N ILE A 203 -2.13 -12.95 -6.58
CA ILE A 203 -2.53 -11.53 -6.52
C ILE A 203 -3.20 -11.08 -7.83
N HIS A 204 -2.74 -11.57 -8.97
CA HIS A 204 -3.36 -11.27 -10.26
C HIS A 204 -4.83 -11.74 -10.31
N GLU A 205 -5.12 -12.95 -9.82
CA GLU A 205 -6.49 -13.45 -9.67
C GLU A 205 -7.31 -12.61 -8.69
N ALA A 206 -6.74 -12.23 -7.54
CA ALA A 206 -7.40 -11.39 -6.54
C ALA A 206 -7.85 -10.04 -7.13
N VAL A 207 -6.99 -9.38 -7.91
CA VAL A 207 -7.32 -8.14 -8.63
C VAL A 207 -8.45 -8.39 -9.64
N GLY A 208 -8.39 -9.47 -10.42
CA GLY A 208 -9.43 -9.83 -11.38
C GLY A 208 -10.81 -10.06 -10.75
N ILE A 209 -10.86 -10.72 -9.58
CA ILE A 209 -12.09 -10.89 -8.80
C ILE A 209 -12.62 -9.52 -8.37
N GLY A 210 -11.76 -8.65 -7.83
CA GLY A 210 -12.14 -7.30 -7.40
C GLY A 210 -12.71 -6.45 -8.54
N LEU A 211 -12.11 -6.52 -9.73
CA LEU A 211 -12.61 -5.84 -10.93
C LEU A 211 -13.96 -6.39 -11.40
N THR A 212 -14.15 -7.72 -11.34
CA THR A 212 -15.43 -8.35 -11.67
C THR A 212 -16.55 -7.88 -10.74
N ILE A 213 -16.26 -7.77 -9.45
CA ILE A 213 -17.21 -7.23 -8.46
C ILE A 213 -17.48 -5.75 -8.75
N ALA A 214 -16.43 -4.95 -9.02
CA ALA A 214 -16.60 -3.54 -9.35
C ALA A 214 -17.49 -3.33 -10.59
N ASP A 215 -17.30 -4.11 -11.66
CA ASP A 215 -18.12 -4.05 -12.87
C ASP A 215 -19.59 -4.42 -12.61
N LYS A 216 -19.82 -5.39 -11.72
CA LYS A 216 -21.16 -5.86 -11.35
C LYS A 216 -21.96 -4.80 -10.59
N TYR A 217 -21.32 -4.07 -9.68
CA TYR A 217 -22.00 -3.13 -8.77
C TYR A 217 -21.92 -1.67 -9.22
N GLY A 218 -20.94 -1.31 -10.06
CA GLY A 218 -20.72 0.07 -10.50
C GLY A 218 -20.58 1.03 -9.33
N ASP A 219 -21.41 2.08 -9.31
CA ASP A 219 -21.40 3.09 -8.25
C ASP A 219 -22.03 2.61 -6.93
N ASP A 220 -22.71 1.46 -6.89
CA ASP A 220 -23.28 0.88 -5.67
C ASP A 220 -22.24 0.04 -4.90
N TRP A 221 -21.12 0.69 -4.57
CA TRP A 221 -20.09 0.12 -3.70
C TRP A 221 -20.64 -0.31 -2.33
N TRP A 222 -21.79 0.27 -1.92
CA TRP A 222 -22.43 -0.09 -0.66
C TRP A 222 -22.97 -1.53 -0.73
N ALA A 223 -23.62 -1.92 -1.83
CA ALA A 223 -24.11 -3.29 -2.00
C ALA A 223 -22.99 -4.30 -2.24
N ALA A 224 -21.82 -3.88 -2.75
CA ALA A 224 -20.69 -4.75 -3.06
C ALA A 224 -19.99 -5.36 -1.82
N ARG A 225 -20.14 -4.77 -0.63
CA ARG A 225 -19.34 -5.13 0.56
C ARG A 225 -19.37 -6.61 0.92
N ASN A 226 -20.56 -7.24 0.95
CA ASN A 226 -20.68 -8.65 1.29
C ASN A 226 -19.87 -9.53 0.33
N GLU A 227 -19.99 -9.28 -0.98
CA GLU A 227 -19.28 -10.08 -1.98
C GLU A 227 -17.78 -9.81 -1.97
N ILE A 228 -17.35 -8.58 -1.69
CA ILE A 228 -15.94 -8.28 -1.46
C ILE A 228 -15.41 -9.08 -0.26
N TYR A 229 -16.15 -9.12 0.85
CA TYR A 229 -15.74 -9.89 2.04
C TYR A 229 -15.76 -11.41 1.78
N ASP A 230 -16.79 -11.92 1.10
CA ASP A 230 -16.91 -13.35 0.82
C ASP A 230 -15.86 -13.84 -0.18
N ALA A 231 -15.52 -13.02 -1.18
CA ALA A 231 -14.59 -13.39 -2.25
C ALA A 231 -13.13 -13.02 -1.95
N LEU A 232 -12.89 -11.94 -1.19
CA LEU A 232 -11.57 -11.33 -0.96
C LEU A 232 -11.27 -11.01 0.52
N GLY A 233 -12.18 -11.27 1.47
CA GLY A 233 -11.97 -10.96 2.92
C GLY A 233 -10.78 -11.72 3.52
N GLN A 234 -10.02 -11.21 4.51
CA GLN A 234 -10.29 -10.49 5.79
C GLN A 234 -10.90 -11.34 6.92
N TRP A 235 -10.41 -12.56 7.08
CA TRP A 235 -10.67 -13.44 8.23
C TRP A 235 -10.07 -12.90 9.54
N HIS A 236 -9.05 -12.03 9.45
CA HIS A 236 -8.43 -11.32 10.57
C HIS A 236 -8.04 -9.88 10.19
N PRO A 237 -7.90 -8.98 11.18
CA PRO A 237 -7.64 -7.56 10.92
C PRO A 237 -6.32 -7.25 10.20
N ILE A 238 -5.31 -8.11 10.40
CA ILE A 238 -4.04 -8.15 9.65
C ILE A 238 -3.80 -9.62 9.36
N GLU A 239 -3.96 -10.04 8.12
CA GLU A 239 -3.78 -11.43 7.72
C GLU A 239 -2.30 -11.72 7.47
N PRO A 240 -1.62 -12.52 8.31
CA PRO A 240 -0.35 -13.08 7.91
C PRO A 240 -0.63 -14.03 6.74
N ILE A 241 -0.21 -13.65 5.54
CA ILE A 241 -0.18 -14.57 4.38
C ILE A 241 0.84 -15.71 4.63
N GLU A 242 1.69 -15.55 5.65
CA GLU A 242 2.74 -16.51 6.00
C GLU A 242 2.87 -16.57 7.53
N VAL A 243 2.59 -17.72 8.14
CA VAL A 243 3.14 -18.05 9.47
C VAL A 243 4.20 -19.13 9.22
N LEU A 244 5.46 -18.73 9.40
CA LEU A 244 6.69 -19.49 9.12
C LEU A 244 6.62 -20.94 9.62
N SER A 245 7.07 -21.90 8.80
CA SER A 245 7.47 -23.25 9.22
C SER A 245 8.88 -23.26 9.79
#